data_AF-A0A959L3H6-F1
#
_entry.id   AF-A0A959L3H6-F1
#
_cell.length_a   1.000
_cell.length_b   1.000
_cell.length_c   1.000
_cell.angle_alpha   90.00
_cell.angle_beta   90.00
_cell.angle_gamma   90.00
#
_symmetry.space_group_name_H-M   'P 1'
#
loop_
_entity.id
_entity.type
_entity.pdbx_description
1 polymer ?
#
loop_
_entity_poly.entity_id
_entity_poly.type
_entity_poly.pdbx_seq_one_letter_code
_entity_poly.pdbx_strand_id
1 'polypeptide(L)'
;MRLSSLDLALIVLYLCSTVIIGLVLKKRAQRSKKDYLLGGNSMPWYMLGLSNASGMFDISGTMWLVTLLFVYGLKSAWIPWLWP
;
A
#
# COMPACT_ATOMS: atom_id res chain seq x y z
N MET A 1 -18.80 8.49 -17.85
CA MET A 1 -17.74 9.29 -17.21
C MET A 1 -16.65 9.53 -18.25
N ARG A 2 -16.26 10.78 -18.52
CA ARG A 2 -15.14 11.08 -19.43
C ARG A 2 -13.90 11.28 -18.58
N LEU A 3 -12.90 10.42 -18.75
CA LEU A 3 -11.59 10.61 -18.13
C LEU A 3 -10.92 11.79 -18.81
N SER A 4 -10.48 12.76 -18.01
CA SER A 4 -9.67 13.87 -18.50
C SER A 4 -8.31 13.34 -18.94
N SER A 5 -7.66 14.03 -19.88
CA SER A 5 -6.25 13.78 -20.22
C SER A 5 -5.34 13.84 -18.99
N LEU A 6 -5.69 14.67 -18.00
CA LEU A 6 -4.97 14.79 -16.74
C LEU A 6 -5.12 13.53 -15.86
N ASP A 7 -6.32 12.96 -15.78
CA ASP A 7 -6.56 11.72 -15.00
C ASP A 7 -5.71 10.57 -15.56
N LEU A 8 -5.69 10.45 -16.89
CA LEU A 8 -4.91 9.43 -17.57
C LEU A 8 -3.40 9.64 -17.38
N ALA A 9 -2.93 10.88 -17.40
CA ALA A 9 -1.53 11.21 -17.11
C ALA A 9 -1.13 10.81 -15.68
N LEU A 10 -1.99 11.04 -14.68
CA LEU A 10 -1.73 10.64 -13.29
C LEU A 10 -1.68 9.12 -13.12
N ILE A 11 -2.59 8.38 -13.77
CA ILE A 11 -2.59 6.92 -13.75
C ILE A 11 -1.28 6.37 -14.35
N VAL A 12 -0.89 6.88 -15.53
CA VAL A 12 0.35 6.44 -16.20
C VAL A 12 1.57 6.78 -15.34
N LEU A 13 1.64 7.99 -14.78
CA LEU A 13 2.73 8.40 -13.90
C LEU A 13 2.84 7.48 -12.67
N TYR A 14 1.73 7.15 -12.04
CA TYR A 14 1.68 6.23 -10.91
C TYR A 14 2.23 4.84 -11.29
N LEU A 15 1.74 4.26 -12.39
CA LEU A 15 2.19 2.94 -12.87
C LEU A 15 3.67 2.94 -13.27
N CYS A 16 4.15 3.97 -13.95
CA CYS A 16 5.57 4.10 -14.27
C CYS A 16 6.42 4.20 -13.01
N SER A 17 5.98 4.97 -12.01
CA SER A 17 6.70 5.15 -10.75
C SER A 17 6.85 3.83 -9.99
N THR A 18 5.78 3.02 -9.91
CA THR A 18 5.83 1.71 -9.22
C THR A 18 6.77 0.73 -9.92
N VAL A 19 6.76 0.69 -11.26
CA VAL A 19 7.68 -0.14 -12.05
C VAL A 19 9.13 0.31 -11.85
N ILE A 20 9.41 1.61 -11.91
CA ILE A 20 10.76 2.16 -11.71
C ILE A 20 11.29 1.79 -10.33
N ILE A 21 10.49 1.95 -9.27
CA ILE A 21 10.88 1.56 -7.91
C ILE A 21 11.25 0.07 -7.85
N GLY A 22 10.43 -0.80 -8.45
CA GLY A 22 10.70 -2.23 -8.53
C GLY A 22 12.02 -2.56 -9.24
N LEU A 23 12.28 -1.90 -10.37
CA LEU A 23 13.53 -2.09 -11.14
C LEU A 23 14.77 -1.60 -10.38
N VAL A 24 14.67 -0.47 -9.68
CA VAL A 24 15.76 0.07 -8.86
C VAL A 24 16.09 -0.88 -7.70
N LEU A 25 15.07 -1.41 -7.03
CA LEU A 25 15.25 -2.29 -5.88
C LEU A 25 15.62 -3.74 -6.26
N LYS A 26 15.36 -4.16 -7.51
CA LYS A 26 15.67 -5.51 -8.01
C LYS A 26 17.10 -5.95 -7.72
N LYS A 27 18.10 -5.11 -8.02
CA LYS A 27 19.52 -5.44 -7.81
C LYS A 27 19.86 -5.70 -6.34
N ARG A 28 19.15 -5.05 -5.41
CA ARG A 28 19.35 -5.25 -3.96
C ARG A 28 18.70 -6.55 -3.50
N ALA A 29 17.46 -6.81 -3.94
CA ALA A 29 16.71 -8.01 -3.59
C ALA A 29 17.37 -9.31 -4.11
N GLN A 30 18.10 -9.24 -5.23
CA GLN A 30 18.78 -10.40 -5.83
C GLN A 30 20.06 -10.84 -5.11
N ARG A 31 20.58 -10.06 -4.14
CA ARG A 31 21.87 -10.36 -3.47
C ARG A 31 21.81 -11.62 -2.61
N SER A 32 20.69 -11.88 -1.94
CA SER A 32 20.50 -13.07 -1.11
C SER A 32 19.02 -13.31 -0.81
N LYS A 33 18.68 -14.52 -0.37
CA LYS A 33 17.33 -14.83 0.15
C LYS A 33 16.94 -13.91 1.32
N LYS A 34 17.91 -13.51 2.14
CA LYS A 34 17.70 -12.59 3.27
C LYS A 34 17.37 -11.18 2.80
N ASP A 35 18.00 -10.70 1.74
CA ASP A 35 17.69 -9.40 1.14
C ASP A 35 16.32 -9.39 0.48
N TYR A 36 15.93 -10.50 -0.16
CA TYR A 36 14.62 -10.66 -0.78
C TYR A 36 13.48 -10.71 0.24
N LEU A 37 13.61 -11.51 1.31
CA LEU A 37 12.53 -11.73 2.28
C LEU A 37 12.49 -10.70 3.41
N LEU A 38 13.65 -10.21 3.86
CA LEU A 38 13.77 -9.38 5.08
C LEU A 38 14.36 -7.98 4.81
N GLY A 39 14.61 -7.61 3.55
CA GLY A 39 15.28 -6.34 3.22
C GLY A 39 16.66 -6.22 3.87
N GLY A 40 17.32 -7.34 4.15
CA GLY A 40 18.62 -7.39 4.82
C GLY A 40 18.59 -7.02 6.31
N ASN A 41 17.42 -7.05 6.97
CA ASN A 41 17.22 -6.59 8.36
C ASN A 41 17.69 -5.15 8.61
N SER A 42 17.66 -4.31 7.56
CA SER A 42 18.14 -2.92 7.61
C SER A 42 17.00 -1.90 7.60
N MET A 43 15.75 -2.35 7.52
CA MET A 43 14.58 -1.48 7.49
C MET A 43 14.26 -0.96 8.90
N PRO A 44 14.04 0.36 9.05
CA PRO A 44 13.64 0.93 10.32
C PRO A 44 12.20 0.55 10.67
N TRP A 45 11.89 0.51 11.96
CA TRP A 45 10.60 0.04 12.50
C TRP A 45 9.38 0.75 11.90
N TYR A 46 9.48 2.05 11.61
CA TYR A 46 8.35 2.82 11.06
C TYR A 46 8.02 2.39 9.61
N MET A 47 9.01 1.98 8.82
CA MET A 47 8.77 1.44 7.48
C MET A 47 8.12 0.07 7.55
N LEU A 48 8.52 -0.75 8.53
CA LEU A 48 7.88 -2.05 8.77
C LEU A 48 6.42 -1.88 9.19
N GLY A 49 6.14 -0.94 10.10
CA GLY A 49 4.78 -0.60 10.50
C GLY A 49 3.93 -0.08 9.34
N LEU A 50 4.48 0.83 8.52
CA LEU A 50 3.80 1.36 7.35
C LEU A 50 3.51 0.26 6.31
N SER A 51 4.47 -0.64 6.08
CA SER A 51 4.30 -1.77 5.14
C SER A 51 3.27 -2.79 5.64
N ASN A 52 3.17 -3.00 6.95
CA ASN A 52 2.15 -3.88 7.51
C ASN A 52 0.76 -3.25 7.38
N ALA A 53 0.64 -1.96 7.73
CA ALA A 53 -0.60 -1.22 7.61
C ALA A 53 -1.08 -1.13 6.15
N SER A 54 -0.19 -0.89 5.18
CA SER A 54 -0.59 -0.73 3.77
C SER A 54 -1.24 -1.98 3.18
N GLY A 55 -0.92 -3.18 3.67
CA GLY A 55 -1.59 -4.42 3.26
C GLY A 55 -3.07 -4.48 3.65
N MET A 56 -3.47 -3.75 4.69
CA MET A 56 -4.86 -3.64 5.15
C MET A 56 -5.64 -2.53 4.43
N PHE A 57 -4.92 -1.54 3.87
CA PHE A 57 -5.49 -0.43 3.11
C PHE A 57 -5.36 -0.68 1.60
N ASP A 58 -5.84 -1.83 1.16
CA ASP A 58 -6.01 -2.15 -0.26
C ASP A 58 -7.37 -1.65 -0.78
N ILE A 59 -7.68 -1.98 -2.03
CA ILE A 59 -8.97 -1.62 -2.64
C ILE A 59 -10.12 -2.23 -1.82
N SER A 60 -9.98 -3.49 -1.40
CA SER A 60 -11.03 -4.21 -0.66
C SER A 60 -11.24 -3.62 0.74
N GLY A 61 -10.15 -3.37 1.47
CA GLY A 61 -10.15 -2.75 2.79
C GLY A 61 -10.73 -1.34 2.75
N THR A 62 -10.38 -0.54 1.74
CA THR A 62 -10.95 0.81 1.59
C THR A 62 -12.46 0.76 1.37
N MET A 63 -12.94 -0.12 0.48
CA MET A 63 -14.38 -0.30 0.25
C MET A 63 -15.12 -0.77 1.50
N TRP A 64 -14.49 -1.67 2.28
CA TRP A 64 -15.01 -2.13 3.55
C TRP A 64 -15.11 -1.00 4.59
N LEU A 65 -14.07 -0.18 4.75
CA LEU A 65 -14.07 0.95 5.67
C LEU A 65 -15.13 2.01 5.29
N VAL A 66 -15.29 2.30 4.01
CA VAL A 66 -16.34 3.20 3.51
C VAL A 66 -17.73 2.65 3.84
N THR A 67 -17.93 1.33 3.67
CA THR A 67 -19.19 0.66 4.00
C THR A 67 -19.48 0.74 5.51
N LEU A 68 -18.48 0.43 6.35
CA LEU A 68 -18.62 0.53 7.79
C LEU A 68 -18.92 1.95 8.26
N LEU A 69 -18.29 2.96 7.65
CA LEU A 69 -18.59 4.37 7.92
C LEU A 69 -20.04 4.71 7.58
N PHE A 70 -20.56 4.20 6.47
CA PHE A 70 -21.94 4.43 6.07
C PHE A 70 -22.95 3.77 7.04
N VAL A 71 -22.67 2.54 7.50
CA VAL A 71 -23.56 1.78 8.39
C VAL A 71 -23.49 2.24 9.85
N TYR A 72 -22.27 2.44 10.37
CA TYR A 72 -22.03 2.70 11.80
C TYR A 72 -21.69 4.17 12.12
N GLY A 73 -21.59 5.04 11.11
CA GLY A 73 -21.16 6.43 11.27
C GLY A 73 -19.74 6.51 11.83
N LEU A 74 -19.42 7.59 12.55
CA LEU A 74 -18.08 7.82 13.12
C LEU A 74 -17.61 6.73 14.10
N LYS A 75 -18.53 5.91 14.63
CA LYS A 75 -18.16 4.77 15.49
C LYS A 75 -17.39 3.69 14.72
N SER A 76 -17.46 3.67 13.39
CA SER A 76 -16.70 2.73 12.56
C SER A 76 -15.19 2.89 12.69
N ALA A 77 -14.70 4.07 13.10
CA ALA A 77 -13.27 4.35 13.28
C ALA A 77 -12.58 3.42 14.32
N TRP A 78 -13.36 2.80 15.21
CA TRP A 78 -12.86 1.86 16.20
C TRP A 78 -12.81 0.41 15.70
N ILE A 79 -13.49 0.09 14.60
CA ILE A 79 -13.59 -1.28 14.06
C ILE A 79 -12.25 -1.82 13.52
N PRO A 80 -11.37 -1.02 12.89
CA PRO A 80 -10.05 -1.49 12.48
C PRO A 80 -9.20 -2.04 13.63
N TRP A 81 -9.46 -1.64 14.88
CA TRP A 81 -8.75 -2.12 16.07
C TRP A 81 -9.19 -3.51 16.55
N LEU A 82 -10.25 -4.07 15.97
CA LEU A 82 -10.69 -5.45 16.22
C LEU A 82 -9.93 -6.46 15.34
N TRP A 83 -9.19 -5.97 14.35
CA TRP A 83 -8.37 -6.77 13.49
C TRP A 83 -7.11 -7.23 14.26
N PRO A 84 -6.74 -8.52 14.22
CA PRO A 84 -5.47 -8.98 14.79
C PRO A 84 -4.25 -8.37 14.09
#